data_AF-A0AAU6JS38-F1
#
_entry.id   AF-A0AAU6JS38-F1
#
_cell.length_a   1.000
_cell.length_b   1.000
_cell.length_c   1.000
_cell.angle_alpha   90.00
_cell.angle_beta   90.00
_cell.angle_gamma   90.00
#
_symmetry.space_group_name_H-M   'P 1'
#
loop_
_entity.id
_entity.type
_entity.pdbx_description
1 polymer ?
#
loop_
_entity_poly.entity_id
_entity_poly.type
_entity_poly.pdbx_seq_one_letter_code
_entity_poly.pdbx_strand_id
1 'polypeptide(L)'
;MTDPVSRTILLLDIERFSDRDDVEQAYLRRMLYAITDRALESAGIDETRRLRADRGDSVMELIDANAPVTALLRALLVEVPAQLRDVNRMASSSAQIRLRGVVATGYVAVDEHDGWVGTDLNNACRLLDAQLLRAALRERPHDFALIVSDALYGGVVRHDHRGIPADEFHPVGVDTKNGPMRAWLHGPLPSGHRAAPADQDHRGTGAGEAPGGLGDRPAPQTPAPQTPAAPAASTAPAATETTDAPRVPAQGTSPEVRPAPGPVLNFNGAVNIGGSVVTGDQHGVSGGQVTGDVNLGGRNGGDGS
;
A
#
# COMPACT_ATOMS: atom_id res chain seq x y z
N MET A 1 -2.70 6.95 -15.26
CA MET A 1 -2.83 5.72 -14.45
C MET A 1 -2.00 4.66 -15.14
N THR A 2 -1.20 3.90 -14.39
CA THR A 2 -0.38 2.81 -14.93
C THR A 2 -1.21 1.55 -15.20
N ASP A 3 -0.68 0.64 -16.02
CA ASP A 3 -1.28 -0.68 -16.21
C ASP A 3 -1.28 -1.48 -14.88
N PRO A 4 -2.33 -2.25 -14.56
CA PRO A 4 -2.36 -3.06 -13.33
C PRO A 4 -1.27 -4.13 -13.32
N VAL A 5 -0.35 -4.04 -12.37
CA VAL A 5 0.75 -5.01 -12.19
C VAL A 5 0.37 -6.02 -11.12
N SER A 6 0.77 -7.28 -11.29
CA SER A 6 0.63 -8.29 -10.24
C SER A 6 1.54 -7.95 -9.06
N ARG A 7 0.99 -7.96 -7.84
CA ARG A 7 1.70 -7.66 -6.59
C ARG A 7 1.35 -8.68 -5.51
N THR A 8 2.29 -8.92 -4.61
CA THR A 8 1.97 -9.45 -3.27
C THR A 8 1.65 -8.26 -2.39
N ILE A 9 0.45 -8.24 -1.81
CA ILE A 9 -0.06 -7.18 -0.95
C ILE A 9 0.09 -7.67 0.49
N LEU A 10 0.94 -7.00 1.29
CA LEU A 10 1.02 -7.21 2.74
C LEU A 10 0.39 -6.02 3.46
N LEU A 11 -0.55 -6.29 4.36
CA LEU A 11 -1.13 -5.31 5.26
C LEU A 11 -0.82 -5.70 6.71
N LEU A 12 -0.41 -4.75 7.54
CA LEU A 12 -0.25 -4.91 8.99
C LEU A 12 -0.89 -3.72 9.72
N ASP A 13 -1.58 -3.97 10.83
CA ASP A 13 -2.39 -3.01 11.59
C ASP A 13 -2.29 -3.26 13.10
N ILE A 14 -2.27 -2.20 13.90
CA ILE A 14 -2.18 -2.24 15.37
C ILE A 14 -3.58 -2.29 16.02
N GLU A 15 -3.85 -3.28 16.87
CA GLU A 15 -5.08 -3.31 17.68
C GLU A 15 -5.14 -2.08 18.61
N ARG A 16 -6.26 -1.35 18.53
CA ARG A 16 -6.60 -0.23 19.44
C ARG A 16 -5.55 0.88 19.47
N PHE A 17 -5.01 1.24 18.31
CA PHE A 17 -4.10 2.39 18.16
C PHE A 17 -4.74 3.72 18.58
N SER A 18 -6.03 3.93 18.27
CA SER A 18 -6.76 5.16 18.61
C SER A 18 -7.12 5.31 20.09
N ASP A 19 -6.96 4.25 20.90
CA ASP A 19 -7.22 4.26 22.35
C ASP A 19 -5.99 4.81 23.12
N ARG A 20 -4.92 5.21 22.42
CA ARG A 20 -3.59 5.52 22.98
C ARG A 20 -3.25 7.00 22.87
N ASP A 21 -2.39 7.50 23.76
CA ASP A 21 -1.87 8.87 23.65
C ASP A 21 -0.83 9.04 22.53
N ASP A 22 -0.51 10.28 22.16
CA ASP A 22 0.39 10.61 21.05
C ASP A 22 1.81 10.01 21.20
N VAL A 23 2.28 9.80 22.44
CA VAL A 23 3.61 9.23 22.73
C VAL A 23 3.57 7.71 22.55
N GLU A 24 2.52 7.06 23.05
CA GLU A 24 2.26 5.65 22.81
C GLU A 24 2.05 5.35 21.32
N GLN A 25 1.25 6.15 20.62
CA GLN A 25 1.05 6.07 19.16
C GLN A 25 2.38 6.18 18.41
N ALA A 26 3.20 7.19 18.73
CA ALA A 26 4.51 7.40 18.11
C ALA A 26 5.50 6.25 18.39
N TYR A 27 5.42 5.61 19.57
CA TYR A 27 6.20 4.41 19.89
C TYR A 27 5.72 3.19 19.10
N LEU A 28 4.43 2.86 19.19
CA LEU A 28 3.82 1.69 18.54
C LEU A 28 4.02 1.72 17.01
N ARG A 29 3.88 2.90 16.39
CA ARG A 29 4.13 3.13 14.96
C ARG A 29 5.58 2.83 14.56
N ARG A 30 6.56 3.24 15.37
CA ARG A 30 7.99 2.87 15.14
C ARG A 30 8.22 1.36 15.26
N MET A 31 7.56 0.71 16.22
CA MET A 31 7.66 -0.74 16.40
C MET A 31 7.02 -1.51 15.26
N LEU A 32 5.89 -1.04 14.71
CA LEU A 32 5.25 -1.61 13.53
C LEU A 32 6.20 -1.63 12.32
N TYR A 33 6.84 -0.51 11.97
CA TYR A 33 7.80 -0.50 10.86
C TYR A 33 9.00 -1.39 11.17
N ALA A 34 9.61 -1.30 12.35
CA ALA A 34 10.78 -2.11 12.70
C ALA A 34 10.52 -3.63 12.61
N ILE A 35 9.32 -4.09 12.98
CA ILE A 35 8.89 -5.49 12.84
C ILE A 35 8.64 -5.84 11.36
N THR A 36 7.98 -4.95 10.62
CA THR A 36 7.66 -5.13 9.19
C THR A 36 8.93 -5.20 8.34
N ASP A 37 9.88 -4.31 8.59
CA ASP A 37 11.16 -4.23 7.89
C ASP A 37 11.99 -5.49 8.10
N ARG A 38 12.16 -5.93 9.34
CA ARG A 38 12.85 -7.20 9.65
C ARG A 38 12.15 -8.43 9.07
N ALA A 39 10.81 -8.43 8.99
CA ALA A 39 10.06 -9.51 8.37
C ALA A 39 10.26 -9.56 6.85
N LEU A 40 10.44 -8.41 6.20
CA LEU A 40 10.74 -8.32 4.77
C LEU A 40 12.23 -8.63 4.48
N GLU A 41 13.14 -8.12 5.30
CA GLU A 41 14.59 -8.43 5.24
C GLU A 41 14.86 -9.92 5.41
N SER A 42 14.29 -10.57 6.43
CA SER A 42 14.41 -12.03 6.66
C SER A 42 13.75 -12.87 5.56
N ALA A 43 12.78 -12.31 4.84
CA ALA A 43 12.22 -12.91 3.64
C ALA A 43 13.09 -12.70 2.38
N GLY A 44 14.13 -11.85 2.42
CA GLY A 44 14.92 -11.49 1.24
C GLY A 44 14.23 -10.48 0.31
N ILE A 45 13.42 -9.58 0.89
CA ILE A 45 12.65 -8.55 0.21
C ILE A 45 13.23 -7.18 0.59
N ASP A 46 14.17 -6.72 -0.22
CA ASP A 46 14.79 -5.40 -0.08
C ASP A 46 13.86 -4.24 -0.50
N GLU A 47 14.27 -3.01 -0.19
CA GLU A 47 13.46 -1.82 -0.42
C GLU A 47 13.12 -1.55 -1.90
N THR A 48 13.95 -2.03 -2.85
CA THR A 48 13.69 -1.83 -4.28
C THR A 48 12.59 -2.74 -4.83
N ARG A 49 12.18 -3.76 -4.05
CA ARG A 49 11.15 -4.75 -4.40
C ARG A 49 9.78 -4.47 -3.78
N ARG A 50 9.64 -3.35 -3.05
CA ARG A 50 8.41 -2.97 -2.35
C ARG A 50 8.09 -1.49 -2.58
N LEU A 51 6.81 -1.16 -2.62
CA LEU A 51 6.32 0.20 -2.38
C LEU A 51 5.60 0.18 -1.02
N ARG A 52 5.87 1.18 -0.17
CA ARG A 52 5.24 1.34 1.15
C ARG A 52 4.27 2.52 1.13
N ALA A 53 3.04 2.28 1.57
CA ALA A 53 2.06 3.31 1.91
C ALA A 53 1.81 3.30 3.41
N ASP A 54 1.83 4.48 4.01
CA ASP A 54 1.75 4.70 5.44
C ASP A 54 0.37 5.26 5.82
N ARG A 55 -0.26 4.67 6.83
CA ARG A 55 -1.57 5.10 7.34
C ARG A 55 -1.56 5.40 8.85
N GLY A 56 -0.38 5.41 9.48
CA GLY A 56 -0.20 5.78 10.89
C GLY A 56 -0.38 4.62 11.86
N ASP A 57 -1.56 4.01 11.90
CA ASP A 57 -1.86 2.81 12.70
C ASP A 57 -1.53 1.50 11.97
N SER A 58 -1.32 1.60 10.66
CA SER A 58 -1.21 0.50 9.72
C SER A 58 -0.21 0.82 8.60
N VAL A 59 0.40 -0.24 8.07
CA VAL A 59 1.37 -0.21 6.97
C VAL A 59 0.90 -1.14 5.85
N MET A 60 1.09 -0.68 4.61
CA MET A 60 0.60 -1.34 3.41
C MET A 60 1.76 -1.44 2.41
N GLU A 61 2.12 -2.66 2.02
CA GLU A 61 3.23 -2.95 1.13
C GLU A 61 2.72 -3.54 -0.19
N LEU A 62 3.13 -2.98 -1.32
CA LEU A 62 3.02 -3.59 -2.64
C LEU A 62 4.36 -4.18 -3.04
N ILE A 63 4.51 -5.48 -2.82
CA ILE A 63 5.71 -6.26 -3.06
C ILE A 63 5.67 -6.81 -4.49
N ASP A 64 6.82 -6.85 -5.16
CA ASP A 64 6.98 -7.42 -6.49
C ASP A 64 6.53 -8.89 -6.59
N ALA A 65 5.91 -9.28 -7.71
CA ALA A 65 5.44 -10.65 -7.92
C ALA A 65 6.58 -11.70 -7.96
N ASN A 66 7.82 -11.27 -8.25
CA ASN A 66 9.01 -12.14 -8.24
C ASN A 66 9.62 -12.30 -6.83
N ALA A 67 9.08 -11.62 -5.81
CA ALA A 67 9.53 -11.79 -4.44
C ALA A 67 9.21 -13.19 -3.89
N PRO A 68 10.06 -13.75 -3.01
CA PRO A 68 9.86 -15.09 -2.45
C PRO A 68 8.72 -15.12 -1.43
N VAL A 69 7.47 -15.18 -1.89
CA VAL A 69 6.26 -15.17 -1.05
C VAL A 69 6.24 -16.29 0.01
N THR A 70 6.90 -17.43 -0.23
CA THR A 70 7.05 -18.48 0.80
C THR A 70 8.03 -18.09 1.92
N ALA A 71 9.02 -17.25 1.64
CA ALA A 71 9.90 -16.70 2.67
C ALA A 71 9.17 -15.61 3.48
N LEU A 72 8.36 -14.78 2.80
CA LEU A 72 7.48 -13.81 3.48
C LEU A 72 6.50 -14.51 4.41
N LEU A 73 5.80 -15.54 3.96
CA LEU A 73 4.88 -16.30 4.81
C LEU A 73 5.60 -16.93 6.00
N ARG A 74 6.79 -17.53 5.83
CA ARG A 74 7.61 -17.99 6.97
C ARG A 74 7.96 -16.88 7.96
N ALA A 75 8.39 -15.71 7.48
CA ALA A 75 8.73 -14.57 8.34
C ALA A 75 7.52 -14.06 9.13
N LEU A 76 6.34 -14.02 8.52
CA LEU A 76 5.09 -13.64 9.18
C LEU A 76 4.58 -14.71 10.16
N LEU A 77 4.82 -16.00 9.90
CA LEU A 77 4.38 -17.10 10.75
C LEU A 77 5.31 -17.37 11.95
N VAL A 78 6.62 -17.10 11.82
CA VAL A 78 7.64 -17.44 12.82
C VAL A 78 8.27 -16.18 13.43
N GLU A 79 8.85 -15.31 12.60
CA GLU A 79 9.67 -14.19 13.07
C GLU A 79 8.82 -13.04 13.64
N VAL A 80 7.66 -12.73 13.06
CA VAL A 80 6.77 -11.68 13.59
C VAL A 80 6.21 -12.03 14.98
N PRO A 81 5.66 -13.23 15.24
CA PRO A 81 5.27 -13.63 16.60
C PRO A 81 6.42 -13.65 17.61
N ALA A 82 7.64 -14.04 17.19
CA ALA A 82 8.82 -14.00 18.05
C ALA A 82 9.20 -12.56 18.41
N GLN A 83 9.29 -11.66 17.43
CA GLN A 83 9.60 -10.25 17.65
C GLN A 83 8.55 -9.54 18.51
N LEU A 84 7.25 -9.78 18.26
CA LEU A 84 6.17 -9.24 19.07
C LEU A 84 6.30 -9.69 20.53
N ARG A 85 6.62 -10.97 20.77
CA ARG A 85 6.85 -11.51 22.11
C ARG A 85 8.06 -10.87 22.80
N ASP A 86 9.14 -10.62 22.08
CA ASP A 86 10.33 -9.95 22.62
C ASP A 86 10.06 -8.49 22.99
N VAL A 87 9.33 -7.76 22.15
CA VAL A 87 8.90 -6.38 22.40
C VAL A 87 7.93 -6.31 23.58
N ASN A 88 6.88 -7.15 23.57
CA ASN A 88 5.83 -7.15 24.59
C ASN A 88 6.29 -7.62 25.97
N ARG A 89 7.43 -8.34 26.06
CA ARG A 89 8.12 -8.67 27.31
C ARG A 89 8.84 -7.46 27.94
N MET A 90 9.24 -6.48 27.14
CA MET A 90 9.97 -5.28 27.58
C MET A 90 9.07 -4.04 27.71
N ALA A 91 7.89 -4.06 27.08
CA ALA A 91 6.89 -3.00 27.14
C ALA A 91 6.10 -2.99 28.46
N SER A 92 5.56 -1.83 28.83
CA SER A 92 4.43 -1.75 29.76
C SER A 92 3.19 -2.39 29.13
N SER A 93 2.18 -2.75 29.93
CA SER A 93 0.88 -3.21 29.41
C SER A 93 0.21 -2.22 28.47
N SER A 94 0.57 -0.93 28.54
CA SER A 94 0.09 0.09 27.62
C SER A 94 0.95 0.17 26.35
N ALA A 95 2.27 0.03 26.42
CA ALA A 95 3.14 -0.01 25.24
C ALA A 95 3.16 -1.37 24.48
N GLN A 96 2.38 -2.37 24.92
CA GLN A 96 2.25 -3.66 24.23
C GLN A 96 1.55 -3.52 22.87
N ILE A 97 2.17 -4.10 21.84
CA ILE A 97 1.74 -4.07 20.44
C ILE A 97 1.12 -5.41 20.03
N ARG A 98 -0.06 -5.37 19.41
CA ARG A 98 -0.75 -6.56 18.89
C ARG A 98 -1.18 -6.28 17.46
N LEU A 99 -0.91 -7.21 16.54
CA LEU A 99 -1.02 -6.98 15.11
C LEU A 99 -2.08 -7.85 14.42
N ARG A 100 -2.85 -7.24 13.53
CA ARG A 100 -3.64 -7.90 12.49
C ARG A 100 -2.83 -7.91 11.20
N GLY A 101 -2.80 -9.02 10.48
CA GLY A 101 -2.07 -9.15 9.21
C GLY A 101 -2.92 -9.75 8.09
N VAL A 102 -2.75 -9.21 6.87
CA VAL A 102 -3.28 -9.79 5.63
C VAL A 102 -2.14 -10.00 4.65
N VAL A 103 -2.10 -11.16 3.98
CA VAL A 103 -1.34 -11.29 2.73
C VAL A 103 -2.28 -11.70 1.59
N ALA A 104 -2.25 -10.94 0.50
CA ALA A 104 -2.99 -11.23 -0.71
C ALA A 104 -2.08 -11.20 -1.94
N THR A 105 -2.54 -11.82 -3.02
CA THR A 105 -1.92 -11.69 -4.35
C THR A 105 -3.00 -11.20 -5.32
N GLY A 106 -2.68 -10.22 -6.16
CA GLY A 106 -3.65 -9.64 -7.08
C GLY A 106 -3.07 -8.52 -7.93
N TYR A 107 -3.92 -7.81 -8.66
CA TYR A 107 -3.54 -6.74 -9.57
C TYR A 107 -3.77 -5.36 -8.96
N VAL A 108 -2.76 -4.50 -9.04
CA VAL A 108 -2.80 -3.12 -8.55
C VAL A 108 -2.15 -2.18 -9.57
N ALA A 109 -2.86 -1.12 -9.94
CA ALA A 109 -2.35 0.01 -10.67
C ALA A 109 -1.96 1.14 -9.71
N VAL A 110 -0.98 1.95 -10.10
CA VAL A 110 -0.66 3.24 -9.46
C VAL A 110 -1.17 4.37 -10.37
N ASP A 111 -1.89 5.34 -9.81
CA ASP A 111 -2.39 6.50 -10.55
C ASP A 111 -1.34 7.63 -10.68
N GLU A 112 -1.75 8.80 -11.18
CA GLU A 112 -0.86 9.94 -11.43
C GLU A 112 -0.52 10.77 -10.17
N HIS A 113 -1.08 10.41 -9.02
CA HIS A 113 -0.86 11.04 -7.71
C HIS A 113 -0.31 10.02 -6.69
N ASP A 114 0.38 8.98 -7.19
CA ASP A 114 0.85 7.81 -6.44
C ASP A 114 -0.25 7.02 -5.71
N GLY A 115 -1.53 7.23 -6.06
CA GLY A 115 -2.67 6.53 -5.48
C GLY A 115 -2.76 5.08 -5.96
N TRP A 116 -3.04 4.14 -5.04
CA TRP A 116 -3.06 2.71 -5.36
C TRP A 116 -4.48 2.20 -5.60
N VAL A 117 -4.71 1.67 -6.81
CA VAL A 117 -6.04 1.31 -7.30
C VAL A 117 -6.06 -0.16 -7.72
N GLY A 118 -6.93 -0.95 -7.09
CA GLY A 118 -7.15 -2.35 -7.47
C GLY A 118 -8.29 -3.00 -6.69
N THR A 119 -9.07 -3.87 -7.34
CA THR A 119 -10.13 -4.63 -6.65
C THR A 119 -9.52 -5.55 -5.59
N ASP A 120 -8.37 -6.16 -5.86
CA ASP A 120 -7.69 -7.06 -4.94
C ASP A 120 -7.09 -6.33 -3.73
N LEU A 121 -6.59 -5.10 -3.92
CA LEU A 121 -6.16 -4.23 -2.83
C LEU A 121 -7.34 -3.81 -1.95
N ASN A 122 -8.45 -3.41 -2.55
CA ASN A 122 -9.69 -3.10 -1.82
C ASN A 122 -10.22 -4.33 -1.06
N ASN A 123 -10.08 -5.53 -1.62
CA ASN A 123 -10.43 -6.78 -0.96
C ASN A 123 -9.48 -7.11 0.22
N ALA A 124 -8.17 -6.92 0.06
CA ALA A 124 -7.21 -7.08 1.15
C ALA A 124 -7.53 -6.15 2.33
N CYS A 125 -7.83 -4.87 2.07
CA CYS A 125 -8.27 -3.92 3.11
C CYS A 125 -9.53 -4.42 3.84
N ARG A 126 -10.52 -4.95 3.12
CA ARG A 126 -11.74 -5.53 3.70
C ARG A 126 -11.46 -6.75 4.57
N LEU A 127 -10.44 -7.56 4.25
CA LEU A 127 -10.01 -8.68 5.10
C LEU A 127 -9.31 -8.19 6.38
N LEU A 128 -8.54 -7.11 6.32
CA LEU A 128 -7.88 -6.50 7.49
C LEU A 128 -8.92 -5.96 8.48
N ASP A 129 -9.93 -5.27 7.96
CA ASP A 129 -11.02 -4.69 8.72
C ASP A 129 -12.03 -5.69 9.27
N ALA A 130 -12.05 -6.93 8.74
CA ALA A 130 -13.06 -7.93 9.05
C ALA A 130 -13.21 -8.19 10.56
N GLN A 131 -14.46 -8.20 11.04
CA GLN A 131 -14.76 -8.47 12.45
C GLN A 131 -14.28 -9.87 12.87
N LEU A 132 -14.21 -10.82 11.93
CA LEU A 132 -13.54 -12.12 12.07
C LEU A 132 -12.08 -11.96 12.53
N LEU A 133 -11.27 -11.15 11.83
CA LEU A 133 -9.85 -10.98 12.15
C LEU A 133 -9.67 -10.20 13.46
N ARG A 134 -10.53 -9.19 13.70
CA ARG A 134 -10.63 -8.46 14.97
C ARG A 134 -11.00 -9.39 16.14
N ALA A 135 -11.78 -10.45 15.91
CA ALA A 135 -12.10 -11.47 16.92
C ALA A 135 -10.96 -12.49 17.09
N ALA A 136 -10.39 -12.98 16.00
CA ALA A 136 -9.27 -13.93 16.01
C ALA A 136 -8.08 -13.42 16.82
N LEU A 137 -7.71 -12.14 16.70
CA LEU A 137 -6.64 -11.55 17.52
C LEU A 137 -7.04 -11.41 19.01
N ARG A 138 -8.30 -11.04 19.29
CA ARG A 138 -8.80 -10.82 20.66
C ARG A 138 -8.85 -12.10 21.49
N GLU A 139 -9.16 -13.23 20.87
CA GLU A 139 -9.31 -14.53 21.53
C GLU A 139 -7.99 -15.33 21.62
N ARG A 140 -6.90 -14.83 21.02
CA ARG A 140 -5.60 -15.54 21.00
C ARG A 140 -4.67 -15.13 22.15
N PRO A 141 -3.90 -16.09 22.71
CA PRO A 141 -2.80 -15.82 23.64
C PRO A 141 -1.53 -15.30 22.93
N HIS A 142 -1.57 -15.14 21.61
CA HIS A 142 -0.50 -14.60 20.78
C HIS A 142 -0.91 -13.24 20.22
N ASP A 143 0.07 -12.36 20.04
CA ASP A 143 -0.15 -10.97 19.63
C ASP A 143 -0.21 -10.78 18.12
N PHE A 144 -0.39 -11.86 17.35
CA PHE A 144 -0.56 -11.82 15.89
C PHE A 144 -1.72 -12.69 15.42
N ALA A 145 -2.52 -12.15 14.49
CA ALA A 145 -3.51 -12.90 13.73
C ALA A 145 -3.32 -12.61 12.24
N LEU A 146 -3.12 -13.68 11.45
CA LEU A 146 -2.86 -13.61 10.01
C LEU A 146 -4.02 -14.24 9.24
N ILE A 147 -4.47 -13.55 8.18
CA ILE A 147 -5.39 -14.08 7.18
C ILE A 147 -4.77 -13.95 5.78
N VAL A 148 -5.03 -14.90 4.89
CA VAL A 148 -4.57 -14.84 3.49
C VAL A 148 -5.73 -14.91 2.51
N SER A 149 -5.56 -14.27 1.35
CA SER A 149 -6.55 -14.35 0.26
C SER A 149 -6.67 -15.77 -0.29
N ASP A 150 -7.84 -16.12 -0.83
CA ASP A 150 -8.06 -17.43 -1.47
C ASP A 150 -7.09 -17.72 -2.63
N ALA A 151 -6.75 -16.70 -3.41
CA ALA A 151 -5.77 -16.80 -4.48
C ALA A 151 -4.36 -17.17 -3.97
N LEU A 152 -3.93 -16.60 -2.83
CA LEU A 152 -2.65 -16.94 -2.22
C LEU A 152 -2.69 -18.31 -1.54
N TYR A 153 -3.80 -18.67 -0.89
CA TYR A 153 -3.95 -20.02 -0.32
C TYR A 153 -3.88 -21.08 -1.42
N GLY A 154 -4.64 -20.90 -2.50
CA GLY A 154 -4.61 -21.77 -3.67
C GLY A 154 -3.26 -21.76 -4.38
N GLY A 155 -2.61 -20.60 -4.53
CA GLY A 155 -1.33 -20.51 -5.23
C GLY A 155 -0.16 -21.15 -4.48
N VAL A 156 -0.16 -21.06 -3.14
CA VAL A 156 1.04 -21.31 -2.32
C VAL A 156 0.77 -22.17 -1.09
N VAL A 157 -0.20 -21.79 -0.24
CA VAL A 157 -0.34 -22.39 1.10
C VAL A 157 -0.82 -23.84 1.06
N ARG A 158 -1.78 -24.18 0.18
CA ARG A 158 -2.31 -25.55 0.01
C ARG A 158 -1.26 -26.61 -0.34
N HIS A 159 -0.05 -26.19 -0.71
CA HIS A 159 1.05 -27.05 -1.15
C HIS A 159 2.03 -27.44 -0.01
N ASP A 160 1.72 -27.06 1.24
CA ASP A 160 2.44 -27.46 2.46
C ASP A 160 3.97 -27.25 2.37
N HIS A 161 4.36 -26.10 1.83
CA HIS A 161 5.77 -25.75 1.69
C HIS A 161 6.43 -25.60 3.07
N ARG A 162 7.63 -26.18 3.25
CA ARG A 162 8.38 -26.18 4.52
C ARG A 162 8.29 -24.83 5.26
N GLY A 163 7.70 -24.86 6.45
CA GLY A 163 7.47 -23.68 7.31
C GLY A 163 6.16 -22.93 7.06
N ILE A 164 5.24 -23.50 6.27
CA ILE A 164 3.90 -22.99 5.99
C ILE A 164 2.92 -24.20 6.10
N PRO A 165 2.54 -24.60 7.32
CA PRO A 165 1.67 -25.77 7.54
C PRO A 165 0.28 -25.51 6.96
N ALA A 166 -0.15 -26.31 5.99
CA ALA A 166 -1.37 -26.06 5.24
C ALA A 166 -2.66 -26.32 6.03
N ASP A 167 -2.59 -27.16 7.07
CA ASP A 167 -3.68 -27.56 7.97
C ASP A 167 -3.97 -26.55 9.08
N GLU A 168 -2.98 -25.76 9.49
CA GLU A 168 -3.18 -24.59 10.37
C GLU A 168 -3.95 -23.45 9.69
N PHE A 169 -4.21 -23.49 8.39
CA PHE A 169 -5.04 -22.50 7.69
C PHE A 169 -6.49 -23.00 7.54
N HIS A 170 -7.44 -22.21 8.02
CA HIS A 170 -8.85 -22.57 8.05
C HIS A 170 -9.68 -21.68 7.10
N PRO A 171 -10.53 -22.26 6.22
CA PRO A 171 -11.31 -21.49 5.26
C PRO A 171 -12.41 -20.70 5.97
N VAL A 172 -12.56 -19.44 5.60
CA VAL A 172 -13.47 -18.48 6.22
C VAL A 172 -14.20 -17.65 5.18
N GLY A 173 -15.48 -17.36 5.45
CA GLY A 173 -16.26 -16.37 4.73
C GLY A 173 -16.16 -15.02 5.44
N VAL A 174 -15.84 -13.96 4.70
CA VAL A 174 -15.91 -12.57 5.18
C VAL A 174 -17.01 -11.85 4.41
N ASP A 175 -18.09 -11.50 5.10
CA ASP A 175 -19.20 -10.77 4.49
C ASP A 175 -18.76 -9.38 4.03
N THR A 176 -19.02 -9.06 2.75
CA THR A 176 -18.79 -7.73 2.19
C THR A 176 -20.03 -7.21 1.48
N LYS A 177 -20.06 -5.89 1.22
CA LYS A 177 -21.10 -5.24 0.41
C LYS A 177 -21.19 -5.79 -1.02
N ASN A 178 -20.20 -6.55 -1.48
CA ASN A 178 -20.14 -7.17 -2.81
C ASN A 178 -20.44 -8.68 -2.76
N GLY A 179 -20.89 -9.22 -1.61
CA GLY A 179 -21.04 -10.65 -1.35
C GLY A 179 -19.96 -11.21 -0.41
N PRO A 180 -20.07 -12.48 0.01
CA PRO A 180 -19.09 -13.12 0.89
C PRO A 180 -17.78 -13.40 0.13
N MET A 181 -16.66 -12.99 0.71
CA MET A 181 -15.32 -13.26 0.20
C MET A 181 -14.74 -14.49 0.91
N ARG A 182 -14.21 -15.47 0.16
CA ARG A 182 -13.44 -16.58 0.74
C ARG A 182 -12.01 -16.10 1.05
N ALA A 183 -11.52 -16.45 2.23
CA ALA A 183 -10.16 -16.23 2.69
C ALA A 183 -9.77 -17.37 3.64
N TRP A 184 -8.53 -17.38 4.14
CA TRP A 184 -8.01 -18.45 5.00
C TRP A 184 -7.29 -17.87 6.21
N LEU A 185 -7.81 -18.13 7.41
CA LEU A 185 -7.23 -17.67 8.68
C LEU A 185 -6.18 -18.67 9.16
N HIS A 186 -4.97 -18.21 9.44
CA HIS A 186 -3.94 -19.04 10.09
C HIS A 186 -4.23 -19.19 11.59
N GLY A 187 -4.16 -20.40 12.12
CA GLY A 187 -4.43 -20.73 13.52
C GLY A 187 -5.92 -20.78 13.88
N PRO A 188 -6.27 -20.98 15.17
CA PRO A 188 -7.63 -21.31 15.61
C PRO A 188 -8.67 -20.24 15.22
N LEU A 189 -9.84 -20.72 14.79
CA LEU A 189 -11.01 -19.88 14.51
C LEU A 189 -11.55 -19.23 15.80
N PRO A 190 -11.98 -17.96 15.76
CA PRO A 190 -12.65 -17.32 16.89
C PRO A 190 -14.04 -17.92 17.14
N SER A 191 -14.49 -17.80 18.39
CA SER A 191 -15.77 -18.32 18.87
C SER A 191 -16.94 -17.87 18.01
N GLY A 192 -17.90 -18.78 17.81
CA GLY A 192 -19.09 -18.55 16.98
C GLY A 192 -18.84 -18.54 15.45
N HIS A 193 -17.59 -18.54 14.98
CA HIS A 193 -17.28 -18.61 13.56
C HIS A 193 -17.00 -20.07 13.16
N ARG A 194 -17.75 -20.58 12.18
CA ARG A 194 -17.53 -21.92 11.60
C ARG A 194 -16.64 -21.78 10.36
N ALA A 195 -15.77 -22.77 10.13
CA ALA A 195 -15.08 -22.91 8.86
C ALA A 195 -16.09 -22.93 7.69
N ALA A 196 -15.80 -22.17 6.64
CA ALA A 196 -16.55 -22.25 5.39
C ALA A 196 -16.36 -23.66 4.77
N PRO A 197 -17.35 -24.19 4.03
CA PRO A 197 -17.15 -25.43 3.30
C PRO A 197 -15.97 -25.26 2.32
N ALA A 198 -14.97 -26.14 2.45
CA ALA A 198 -13.73 -26.05 1.66
C ALA A 198 -13.93 -26.36 0.17
N ASP A 199 -15.09 -26.91 -0.21
CA ASP A 199 -15.40 -27.33 -1.57
C ASP A 199 -16.61 -26.60 -2.15
N GLN A 200 -16.30 -25.65 -3.03
CA GLN A 200 -16.96 -25.55 -4.33
C GLN A 200 -15.85 -25.24 -5.35
N ASP A 201 -15.21 -26.29 -5.89
CA ASP A 201 -14.41 -26.14 -7.10
C ASP A 201 -15.35 -25.78 -8.26
N HIS A 202 -15.17 -24.59 -8.87
CA HIS A 202 -16.02 -24.11 -9.96
C HIS A 202 -15.65 -24.78 -11.30
N ARG A 203 -15.76 -26.11 -11.33
CA ARG A 203 -15.45 -27.00 -12.47
C ARG A 203 -16.62 -27.91 -12.84
N GLY A 204 -17.75 -27.29 -13.18
CA GLY A 204 -18.84 -28.01 -13.85
C GLY A 204 -20.17 -27.29 -13.81
N THR A 205 -20.62 -26.76 -14.95
CA THR A 205 -21.69 -27.37 -15.77
C THR A 205 -21.88 -26.54 -17.05
N GLY A 206 -21.06 -26.81 -18.07
CA GLY A 206 -21.24 -26.27 -19.43
C GLY A 206 -22.06 -27.17 -20.37
N ALA A 207 -22.77 -28.16 -19.82
CA ALA A 207 -23.54 -29.15 -20.56
C ALA A 207 -24.99 -28.66 -20.80
N GLY A 208 -25.13 -27.61 -21.61
CA GLY A 208 -26.43 -27.14 -22.09
C GLY A 208 -26.84 -27.92 -23.33
N GLU A 209 -27.79 -28.85 -23.19
CA GLU A 209 -28.29 -29.70 -24.27
C GLU A 209 -29.07 -28.89 -25.32
N ALA A 210 -28.85 -29.15 -26.61
CA ALA A 210 -29.39 -28.35 -27.71
C ALA A 210 -30.69 -28.95 -28.27
N PRO A 211 -31.83 -28.22 -28.24
CA PRO A 211 -33.02 -28.59 -28.99
C PRO A 211 -32.87 -28.17 -30.46
N GLY A 212 -32.84 -29.13 -31.37
CA GLY A 212 -32.90 -28.85 -32.81
C GLY A 212 -34.30 -28.45 -33.26
N GLY A 213 -34.44 -27.33 -33.98
CA GLY A 213 -35.69 -26.87 -34.57
C GLY A 213 -35.43 -26.08 -35.85
N LEU A 214 -36.01 -26.52 -36.98
CA LEU A 214 -35.81 -25.91 -38.30
C LEU A 214 -36.83 -24.79 -38.53
N GLY A 215 -36.40 -23.64 -39.07
CA GLY A 215 -37.29 -22.51 -39.36
C GLY A 215 -36.59 -21.44 -40.22
N ASP A 216 -37.34 -20.86 -41.16
CA ASP A 216 -36.79 -20.11 -42.30
C ASP A 216 -36.24 -18.70 -42.01
N ARG A 217 -35.45 -18.19 -42.97
CA ARG A 217 -34.94 -16.80 -43.03
C ARG A 217 -35.92 -15.93 -43.85
N PRO A 218 -35.97 -14.61 -43.67
CA PRO A 218 -34.96 -13.73 -44.28
C PRO A 218 -34.50 -12.55 -43.38
N ALA A 219 -33.48 -11.81 -43.85
CA ALA A 219 -32.84 -10.72 -43.09
C ALA A 219 -33.10 -9.33 -43.72
N PRO A 220 -33.22 -8.26 -42.90
CA PRO A 220 -33.03 -6.87 -43.35
C PRO A 220 -31.54 -6.54 -43.57
N GLN A 221 -31.27 -5.41 -44.22
CA GLN A 221 -29.95 -5.05 -44.77
C GLN A 221 -29.20 -3.98 -43.97
N THR A 222 -27.87 -3.98 -44.09
CA THR A 222 -26.98 -2.93 -43.58
C THR A 222 -26.84 -1.77 -44.60
N PRO A 223 -27.01 -0.50 -44.18
CA PRO A 223 -26.50 0.65 -44.90
C PRO A 223 -25.17 1.17 -44.30
N ALA A 224 -24.28 1.66 -45.16
CA ALA A 224 -23.01 2.31 -44.78
C ALA A 224 -22.77 3.52 -45.72
N PRO A 225 -21.70 4.31 -45.53
CA PRO A 225 -21.76 5.56 -44.78
C PRO A 225 -21.73 6.81 -45.69
N GLN A 226 -22.22 7.96 -45.20
CA GLN A 226 -22.09 9.26 -45.89
C GLN A 226 -21.83 10.43 -44.92
N THR A 227 -20.95 11.35 -45.35
CA THR A 227 -20.44 12.58 -44.70
C THR A 227 -19.52 13.27 -45.73
N PRO A 228 -19.31 14.60 -45.77
CA PRO A 228 -19.92 15.72 -45.03
C PRO A 228 -20.64 16.77 -45.92
N ALA A 229 -21.35 17.72 -45.29
CA ALA A 229 -21.58 19.06 -45.86
C ALA A 229 -21.88 20.11 -44.76
N ALA A 230 -21.42 21.34 -45.01
CA ALA A 230 -21.73 22.61 -44.31
C ALA A 230 -21.75 23.72 -45.41
N PRO A 231 -22.07 25.03 -45.17
CA PRO A 231 -22.26 25.74 -43.90
C PRO A 231 -23.46 26.75 -43.90
N ALA A 232 -23.37 27.80 -43.07
CA ALA A 232 -24.13 29.08 -43.08
C ALA A 232 -25.58 29.08 -42.54
N ALA A 233 -26.12 30.16 -41.95
CA ALA A 233 -25.52 31.35 -41.29
C ALA A 233 -26.59 32.18 -40.53
N SER A 234 -26.15 33.08 -39.63
CA SER A 234 -26.91 34.25 -39.09
C SER A 234 -28.05 33.94 -38.09
N THR A 235 -28.49 34.83 -37.17
CA THR A 235 -28.21 36.28 -36.92
C THR A 235 -28.27 36.61 -35.41
N ALA A 236 -27.55 37.65 -34.95
CA ALA A 236 -27.77 38.33 -33.66
C ALA A 236 -28.65 39.62 -33.86
N PRO A 237 -28.80 40.61 -32.93
CA PRO A 237 -27.81 41.27 -32.07
C PRO A 237 -28.04 40.92 -30.57
N ALA A 238 -27.70 41.66 -29.50
CA ALA A 238 -27.17 43.02 -29.22
C ALA A 238 -26.59 43.01 -27.77
N ALA A 239 -25.98 44.04 -27.15
CA ALA A 239 -25.28 45.29 -27.52
C ALA A 239 -24.82 45.95 -26.18
N THR A 240 -23.76 46.76 -26.04
CA THR A 240 -22.55 47.11 -26.84
C THR A 240 -21.52 47.76 -25.87
N GLU A 241 -20.30 48.09 -26.36
CA GLU A 241 -19.35 49.07 -25.74
C GLU A 241 -18.72 48.68 -24.38
N THR A 242 -17.64 49.29 -23.83
CA THR A 242 -16.32 49.85 -24.28
C THR A 242 -15.40 49.87 -23.03
N THR A 243 -14.07 50.04 -23.02
CA THR A 243 -12.93 50.22 -23.96
C THR A 243 -11.67 49.60 -23.28
N ASP A 244 -10.42 49.54 -23.76
CA ASP A 244 -9.70 50.04 -24.95
C ASP A 244 -8.48 49.12 -25.28
N ALA A 245 -7.57 49.55 -26.15
CA ALA A 245 -6.22 48.98 -26.36
C ALA A 245 -5.13 50.10 -26.19
N PRO A 246 -3.86 50.08 -26.71
CA PRO A 246 -3.24 49.28 -27.79
C PRO A 246 -1.96 48.50 -27.37
N ARG A 247 -1.18 48.00 -28.35
CA ARG A 247 -0.11 47.00 -28.16
C ARG A 247 1.10 47.20 -29.12
N VAL A 248 2.34 47.17 -28.59
CA VAL A 248 3.64 46.89 -29.30
C VAL A 248 4.09 48.03 -30.26
N PRO A 249 5.41 48.38 -30.39
CA PRO A 249 6.57 47.48 -30.50
C PRO A 249 7.76 47.75 -29.56
N ALA A 250 8.82 46.95 -29.72
CA ALA A 250 10.00 46.90 -28.87
C ALA A 250 11.29 47.38 -29.57
N GLN A 251 12.23 47.95 -28.81
CA GLN A 251 13.67 47.92 -29.11
C GLN A 251 14.51 48.10 -27.83
N GLY A 252 15.74 47.58 -27.86
CA GLY A 252 16.45 47.12 -26.67
C GLY A 252 16.99 48.15 -25.66
N THR A 253 17.23 47.64 -24.46
CA THR A 253 18.34 48.03 -23.57
C THR A 253 18.53 46.92 -22.53
N SER A 254 19.77 46.49 -22.30
CA SER A 254 20.09 45.58 -21.20
C SER A 254 20.35 46.38 -19.92
N PRO A 255 19.80 45.92 -18.78
CA PRO A 255 20.64 45.90 -17.58
C PRO A 255 20.51 44.61 -16.76
N GLU A 256 21.66 44.14 -16.30
CA GLU A 256 21.89 43.51 -14.98
C GLU A 256 20.92 42.40 -14.51
N VAL A 257 21.30 41.14 -14.78
CA VAL A 257 20.65 39.96 -14.21
C VAL A 257 20.90 39.92 -12.70
N ARG A 258 19.84 40.14 -11.90
CA ARG A 258 19.85 39.77 -10.48
C ARG A 258 19.90 38.23 -10.38
N PRO A 259 20.71 37.67 -9.47
CA PRO A 259 20.65 36.23 -9.20
C PRO A 259 19.26 35.84 -8.70
N ALA A 260 18.81 34.63 -9.04
CA ALA A 260 17.56 34.10 -8.53
C ALA A 260 17.64 33.93 -7.00
N PRO A 261 16.52 34.02 -6.26
CA PRO A 261 16.51 33.67 -4.84
C PRO A 261 16.89 32.20 -4.68
N GLY A 262 17.86 31.91 -3.82
CA GLY A 262 18.32 30.55 -3.53
C GLY A 262 17.23 29.67 -2.90
N PRO A 263 17.42 28.35 -2.87
CA PRO A 263 16.40 27.39 -2.44
C PRO A 263 15.96 27.62 -0.99
N VAL A 264 14.67 27.93 -0.80
CA VAL A 264 14.06 28.11 0.52
C VAL A 264 13.51 26.77 1.02
N LEU A 265 14.13 26.21 2.06
CA LEU A 265 13.70 24.97 2.71
C LEU A 265 12.76 25.28 3.88
N ASN A 266 11.45 25.17 3.65
CA ASN A 266 10.44 25.29 4.71
C ASN A 266 10.27 23.97 5.47
N PHE A 267 10.62 23.96 6.76
CA PHE A 267 10.50 22.80 7.63
C PHE A 267 9.30 22.93 8.58
N ASN A 268 8.17 22.29 8.24
CA ASN A 268 7.00 22.22 9.12
C ASN A 268 7.12 21.07 10.13
N GLY A 269 8.01 21.21 11.12
CA GLY A 269 8.17 20.24 12.19
C GLY A 269 9.48 20.38 12.96
N ALA A 270 9.65 19.56 14.01
CA ALA A 270 10.89 19.50 14.78
C ALA A 270 11.97 18.71 14.01
N VAL A 271 12.88 19.44 13.33
CA VAL A 271 14.03 18.84 12.63
C VAL A 271 15.18 18.63 13.61
N ASN A 272 15.85 17.49 13.53
CA ASN A 272 17.02 17.17 14.34
C ASN A 272 18.14 16.63 13.43
N ILE A 273 19.25 17.37 13.31
CA ILE A 273 20.31 17.09 12.32
C ILE A 273 21.60 16.73 13.06
N GLY A 274 22.04 15.48 12.91
CA GLY A 274 23.25 14.95 13.57
C GLY A 274 24.58 15.39 12.94
N GLY A 275 24.64 16.56 12.31
CA GLY A 275 25.81 17.01 11.54
C GLY A 275 25.64 18.43 10.99
N SER A 276 26.66 18.91 10.26
CA SER A 276 26.65 20.25 9.65
C SER A 276 25.80 20.30 8.38
N VAL A 277 25.12 21.44 8.17
CA VAL A 277 24.35 21.74 6.95
C VAL A 277 25.07 22.82 6.16
N VAL A 278 25.21 22.62 4.85
CA VAL A 278 25.78 23.60 3.91
C VAL A 278 24.78 23.84 2.78
N THR A 279 24.33 25.08 2.62
CA THR A 279 23.33 25.49 1.62
C THR A 279 23.87 26.59 0.71
N GLY A 280 23.86 26.35 -0.60
CA GLY A 280 24.27 27.30 -1.64
C GLY A 280 24.68 26.60 -2.93
N ASP A 281 24.73 27.34 -4.04
CA ASP A 281 25.11 26.79 -5.36
C ASP A 281 26.61 26.51 -5.43
N GLN A 282 27.00 25.23 -5.45
CA GLN A 282 28.40 24.82 -5.49
C GLN A 282 28.97 24.81 -6.92
N HIS A 283 29.41 25.98 -7.40
CA HIS A 283 30.18 26.09 -8.64
C HIS A 283 31.65 25.67 -8.46
N GLY A 284 31.88 24.36 -8.39
CA GLY A 284 33.10 23.71 -8.88
C GLY A 284 34.24 23.48 -7.87
N VAL A 285 34.43 22.22 -7.48
CA VAL A 285 35.76 21.68 -7.15
C VAL A 285 35.89 20.26 -7.71
N SER A 286 36.62 20.11 -8.81
CA SER A 286 36.98 18.80 -9.36
C SER A 286 38.33 18.37 -8.82
N GLY A 287 38.35 17.46 -7.84
CA GLY A 287 39.57 16.77 -7.38
C GLY A 287 40.42 17.50 -6.33
N GLY A 288 39.85 18.41 -5.53
CA GLY A 288 40.53 19.02 -4.39
C GLY A 288 40.38 18.21 -3.10
N GLN A 289 41.48 17.99 -2.37
CA GLN A 289 41.45 17.42 -1.01
C GLN A 289 41.34 18.55 0.03
N VAL A 290 40.47 18.39 1.03
CA VAL A 290 40.27 19.38 2.11
C VAL A 290 40.95 18.89 3.38
N THR A 291 41.78 19.76 3.98
CA THR A 291 42.45 19.50 5.27
C THR A 291 42.14 20.63 6.27
N GLY A 292 41.63 20.26 7.44
CA GLY A 292 41.37 21.15 8.57
C GLY A 292 40.90 20.34 9.78
N ASP A 293 41.14 20.83 11.00
CA ASP A 293 40.90 20.06 12.22
C ASP A 293 39.41 19.92 12.55
N VAL A 294 38.95 18.68 12.72
CA VAL A 294 37.55 18.34 13.00
C VAL A 294 37.32 18.22 14.50
N ASN A 295 36.91 19.31 15.14
CA ASN A 295 36.53 19.33 16.56
C ASN A 295 35.14 18.71 16.78
N LEU A 296 35.11 17.43 17.17
CA LEU A 296 33.90 16.73 17.61
C LEU A 296 33.60 17.05 19.09
N GLY A 297 32.51 17.78 19.34
CA GLY A 297 32.10 18.21 20.68
C GLY A 297 31.57 17.06 21.55
N GLY A 298 32.44 16.46 22.36
CA GLY A 298 32.07 15.45 23.36
C GLY A 298 31.20 16.04 24.48
N ARG A 299 30.03 15.45 24.73
CA ARG A 299 29.08 15.89 25.76
C ARG A 299 29.32 15.15 27.08
N ASN A 300 30.21 15.68 27.91
CA ASN A 300 30.44 15.13 29.25
C ASN A 300 29.14 15.13 30.07
N GLY A 301 28.83 13.98 30.67
CA GLY A 301 27.78 13.87 31.69
C GLY A 301 28.27 14.51 32.99
N GLY A 302 27.41 15.30 33.62
CA GLY A 302 27.63 15.84 34.96
C GLY A 302 26.61 15.27 35.94
N ASP A 303 26.94 14.13 36.54
CA ASP A 303 26.31 13.71 37.79
C ASP A 303 26.92 14.52 38.94
N GLY A 304 26.09 14.98 39.87
CA GLY A 304 26.52 15.82 40.99
C GLY A 304 26.10 15.25 42.33
N SER A 305 27.07 14.74 43.10
CA SER A 305 27.10 14.62 44.57
C SER A 305 28.51 14.23 45.03
#